data_AF-A0A2P5F4R0-F1
#
_entry.id   AF-A0A2P5F4R0-F1
#
_cell.length_a   1.000
_cell.length_b   1.000
_cell.length_c   1.000
_cell.angle_alpha   90.00
_cell.angle_beta   90.00
_cell.angle_gamma   90.00
#
_symmetry.space_group_name_H-M   'P 1'
#
loop_
_entity.id
_entity.type
_entity.pdbx_description
1 polymer ?
#
loop_
_entity_poly.entity_id
_entity_poly.type
_entity_poly.pdbx_seq_one_letter_code
_entity_poly.pdbx_strand_id
1 'polypeptide(L)'
;MAKIHVAMFPWFAIGHITPYIHLANELTARGHKVTLLLPNKTQLHFQQHLRHYPNLLTFHPITVPRVDGLPLGAETASDVPLPPTRPARRRHRPNTRPSPRLPLRIQTPTPFL
;
A
#
# COMPACT_ATOMS: atom_id res chain seq x y z
N MET A 1 4.20 -4.48 -33.93
CA MET A 1 3.17 -4.45 -32.86
C MET A 1 2.37 -3.17 -32.95
N ALA A 2 1.07 -3.21 -32.67
CA ALA A 2 0.22 -2.02 -32.65
C ALA A 2 0.57 -1.12 -31.45
N LYS A 3 0.65 0.19 -31.67
CA LYS A 3 0.85 1.18 -30.61
C LYS A 3 -0.51 1.62 -30.08
N ILE A 4 -0.76 1.35 -28.80
CA ILE A 4 -1.99 1.78 -28.11
C ILE A 4 -1.73 3.02 -27.26
N HIS A 5 -2.78 3.79 -27.04
CA HIS A 5 -2.80 4.91 -26.09
C HIS A 5 -3.73 4.53 -24.93
N VAL A 6 -3.15 4.44 -23.73
CA VAL A 6 -3.86 4.02 -22.51
C VAL A 6 -4.04 5.22 -21.59
N ALA A 7 -5.28 5.49 -21.17
CA ALA A 7 -5.57 6.40 -20.07
C ALA A 7 -5.73 5.61 -18.77
N MET A 8 -5.10 6.08 -17.70
CA MET A 8 -5.09 5.42 -16.40
C MET A 8 -5.59 6.37 -15.31
N PHE A 9 -6.51 5.89 -14.48
CA PHE A 9 -7.13 6.65 -13.39
C PHE A 9 -6.99 5.88 -12.07
N PRO A 10 -5.87 6.05 -11.35
CA PRO A 10 -5.67 5.40 -10.06
C PRO A 10 -6.48 6.09 -8.95
N TRP A 11 -6.71 5.37 -7.85
CA TRP A 11 -7.13 6.00 -6.59
C TRP A 11 -6.06 7.00 -6.13
N PHE A 12 -6.47 8.18 -5.66
CA PHE A 12 -5.58 9.24 -5.17
C PHE A 12 -4.94 8.94 -3.79
N ALA A 13 -4.21 7.83 -3.73
CA ALA A 13 -3.44 7.39 -2.58
C ALA A 13 -2.08 6.94 -3.07
N ILE A 14 -1.01 7.34 -2.37
CA ILE A 14 0.37 7.08 -2.79
C ILE A 14 0.61 5.59 -3.09
N GLY A 15 0.10 4.70 -2.22
CA GLY A 15 0.22 3.26 -2.39
C GLY A 15 -0.49 2.69 -3.62
N HIS A 16 -1.45 3.40 -4.21
CA HIS A 16 -2.13 2.99 -5.46
C HIS A 16 -1.55 3.71 -6.68
N ILE A 17 -1.07 4.94 -6.53
CA ILE A 17 -0.45 5.70 -7.63
C ILE A 17 0.90 5.09 -8.05
N THR A 18 1.75 4.71 -7.08
CA THR A 18 3.07 4.14 -7.36
C THR A 18 3.05 2.92 -8.31
N PRO A 19 2.26 1.85 -8.05
CA PRO A 19 2.21 0.71 -8.98
C PRO A 19 1.69 1.09 -10.36
N TYR A 20 0.78 2.06 -10.46
CA TYR A 20 0.31 2.58 -11.75
C TYR A 20 1.43 3.26 -12.53
N ILE A 21 2.32 4.01 -11.86
CA ILE A 21 3.48 4.61 -12.52
C ILE A 21 4.45 3.53 -12.99
N HIS A 22 4.69 2.49 -12.20
CA HIS A 22 5.52 1.35 -12.63
C HIS A 22 4.94 0.67 -13.87
N LEU A 23 3.62 0.39 -13.87
CA LEU A 23 2.94 -0.17 -15.04
C LEU A 23 3.02 0.75 -16.25
N ALA A 24 2.85 2.06 -16.06
CA ALA A 24 2.97 3.04 -17.12
C ALA A 24 4.38 3.06 -17.73
N ASN A 25 5.42 2.95 -16.91
CA ASN A 25 6.80 2.84 -17.39
C ASN A 25 7.02 1.57 -18.22
N GLU A 26 6.50 0.43 -17.77
CA GLU A 26 6.59 -0.83 -18.52
C GLU A 26 5.88 -0.78 -19.88
N LEU A 27 4.71 -0.14 -19.94
CA LEU A 27 3.98 0.03 -21.20
C LEU A 27 4.71 1.00 -22.14
N THR A 28 5.24 2.09 -21.60
CA THR A 28 5.97 3.09 -22.40
C THR A 28 7.33 2.59 -22.88
N ALA A 29 8.01 1.74 -22.10
CA ALA A 29 9.22 1.02 -22.53
C ALA A 29 8.97 0.13 -23.76
N ARG A 30 7.74 -0.41 -23.89
CA ARG A 30 7.30 -1.18 -25.08
C ARG A 30 6.81 -0.30 -26.23
N GLY A 31 6.91 1.02 -26.10
CA GLY A 31 6.54 1.99 -27.15
C GLY A 31 5.06 2.37 -27.18
N HIS A 32 4.29 2.05 -26.13
CA HIS A 32 2.92 2.52 -25.97
C HIS A 32 2.88 3.93 -25.39
N LYS A 33 1.78 4.65 -25.61
CA LYS A 33 1.54 5.96 -24.99
C LYS A 33 0.65 5.77 -23.78
N VAL A 34 0.99 6.41 -22.65
CA VAL A 34 0.22 6.32 -21.42
C VAL A 34 -0.07 7.72 -20.88
N THR A 35 -1.30 7.96 -20.46
CA THR A 35 -1.72 9.17 -19.77
C THR A 35 -2.24 8.82 -18.39
N LEU A 36 -1.54 9.29 -17.35
CA LEU A 36 -1.96 9.15 -15.96
C LEU A 36 -2.74 10.39 -15.52
N LEU A 37 -3.97 10.15 -15.10
CA LEU A 37 -4.89 11.15 -14.60
C LEU A 37 -4.67 11.34 -13.09
N LEU A 38 -4.04 12.43 -12.68
CA LEU A 38 -3.65 12.67 -11.28
C LEU A 38 -3.96 14.11 -10.84
N PRO A 39 -4.19 14.36 -9.54
CA PRO A 39 -4.31 15.70 -9.00
C PRO A 39 -3.02 16.52 -9.13
N ASN A 40 -3.15 17.85 -9.18
CA ASN A 40 -2.04 18.79 -9.41
C ASN A 40 -0.91 18.63 -8.38
N LYS A 41 -1.25 18.57 -7.08
CA LYS A 41 -0.26 18.48 -6.00
C LYS A 41 0.56 17.20 -6.10
N THR A 42 -0.09 16.12 -6.50
CA THR A 42 0.53 14.79 -6.58
C THR A 42 1.45 14.65 -7.78
N GLN A 43 1.17 15.34 -8.89
CA GLN A 43 2.01 15.29 -10.08
C GLN A 43 3.43 15.78 -9.81
N LEU A 44 3.58 16.89 -9.09
CA LEU A 44 4.90 17.45 -8.76
C LEU A 44 5.78 16.44 -8.02
N HIS A 45 5.18 15.65 -7.13
CA HIS A 45 5.89 14.65 -6.35
C HIS A 45 6.44 13.49 -7.20
N PHE A 46 5.72 13.09 -8.25
CA PHE A 46 6.08 11.91 -9.05
C PHE A 46 6.77 12.23 -10.38
N GLN A 47 6.50 13.40 -10.95
CA GLN A 47 7.10 13.84 -12.21
C GLN A 47 8.63 13.90 -12.14
N GLN A 48 9.18 14.27 -10.98
CA GLN A 48 10.61 14.47 -10.79
C GLN A 48 11.39 13.15 -10.63
N HIS A 49 10.75 12.08 -10.13
CA HIS A 49 11.47 10.89 -9.68
C HIS A 49 11.14 9.61 -10.45
N LEU A 50 9.94 9.47 -11.02
CA LEU A 50 9.46 8.17 -11.50
C LEU A 50 9.12 8.14 -13.00
N ARG A 51 9.33 9.25 -13.73
CA ARG A 51 9.02 9.36 -15.16
C ARG A 51 10.27 9.10 -16.01
N HIS A 52 10.38 7.91 -16.58
CA HIS A 52 11.54 7.54 -17.42
C HIS A 52 11.39 7.94 -18.89
N TYR A 53 10.15 7.99 -19.42
CA TYR A 53 9.87 8.24 -20.84
C TYR A 53 9.01 9.49 -21.04
N PRO A 54 9.58 10.72 -21.03
CA PRO A 54 8.80 11.95 -21.06
C PRO A 54 7.94 12.11 -22.32
N ASN A 55 8.34 11.52 -23.45
CA ASN A 55 7.59 11.64 -24.70
C ASN A 55 6.38 10.69 -24.79
N LEU A 56 6.34 9.64 -23.96
CA LEU A 56 5.32 8.58 -24.03
C LEU A 56 4.44 8.51 -22.77
N LEU A 57 4.97 8.89 -21.62
CA LEU A 57 4.21 8.99 -20.37
C LEU A 57 3.83 10.45 -20.12
N THR A 58 2.54 10.76 -20.08
CA THR A 58 2.02 12.10 -19.76
C THR A 58 1.22 12.05 -18.46
N PHE A 59 1.42 13.03 -17.58
CA PHE A 59 0.53 13.26 -16.46
C PHE A 59 -0.48 14.34 -16.83
N HIS A 60 -1.76 14.03 -16.73
CA HIS A 60 -2.84 14.98 -17.01
C HIS A 60 -3.49 15.41 -15.70
N PRO A 61 -3.52 16.72 -15.41
CA PRO A 61 -4.04 17.24 -14.15
C PRO A 61 -5.55 17.09 -14.07
N ILE A 62 -6.04 16.66 -12.92
CA ILE A 62 -7.47 16.65 -12.61
C ILE A 62 -7.71 17.51 -11.37
N THR A 63 -8.72 18.37 -11.46
CA THR A 63 -9.20 19.15 -10.33
C THR A 63 -10.05 18.26 -9.43
N VAL A 64 -9.62 18.10 -8.17
CA VAL A 64 -10.44 17.45 -7.14
C VAL A 64 -11.45 18.48 -6.62
N PRO A 65 -12.76 18.22 -6.73
CA PRO A 65 -13.76 19.17 -6.24
C PRO A 65 -13.68 19.28 -4.71
N ARG A 66 -13.97 20.48 -4.19
CA ARG A 66 -14.12 20.69 -2.75
C ARG A 66 -15.36 19.93 -2.26
N VAL A 67 -15.19 19.13 -1.22
CA VAL A 67 -16.27 18.39 -0.56
C VAL A 67 -16.35 18.84 0.89
N ASP A 68 -17.56 19.09 1.39
CA ASP A 68 -17.77 19.47 2.78
C ASP A 68 -17.35 18.35 3.73
N GLY A 69 -16.71 18.71 4.84
CA GLY A 69 -16.16 17.76 5.80
C GLY A 69 -14.73 17.30 5.52
N LEU A 70 -14.15 17.63 4.36
CA LEU A 70 -12.73 17.42 4.08
C LEU A 70 -11.88 18.68 4.33
N PRO A 71 -10.59 18.51 4.67
CA PRO A 71 -9.67 19.65 4.77
C PRO A 71 -9.56 20.45 3.48
N LEU A 72 -9.30 21.75 3.61
CA LEU A 72 -9.08 22.63 2.46
C LEU A 72 -7.86 22.15 1.66
N GLY A 73 -8.03 21.97 0.35
CA GLY A 73 -6.95 21.52 -0.54
C GLY A 73 -6.58 20.04 -0.38
N ALA A 74 -7.46 19.22 0.23
CA ALA A 74 -7.29 17.78 0.23
C ALA A 74 -7.48 17.21 -1.18
N GLU A 75 -6.40 16.69 -1.76
CA GLU A 75 -6.41 16.07 -3.09
C GLU A 75 -6.14 14.56 -3.02
N THR A 76 -5.51 14.10 -1.93
CA THR A 76 -5.14 12.70 -1.70
C THR A 76 -5.71 12.17 -0.40
N ALA A 77 -5.82 10.85 -0.29
CA ALA A 77 -6.22 10.19 0.96
C ALA A 77 -5.29 10.51 2.14
N SER A 78 -4.03 10.88 1.87
CA SER A 78 -3.06 11.29 2.89
C SER A 78 -3.30 12.68 3.45
N ASP A 79 -4.05 13.54 2.75
CA ASP A 79 -4.43 14.86 3.26
C ASP A 79 -5.55 14.78 4.31
N VAL A 80 -6.23 13.63 4.43
CA VAL A 80 -7.33 13.41 5.38
C VAL A 80 -6.79 12.91 6.73
N PRO A 81 -7.05 13.60 7.85
CA PRO A 81 -6.62 13.15 9.17
C PRO A 81 -7.21 11.79 9.51
N LEU A 82 -6.38 10.89 10.04
CA LEU A 82 -6.88 9.64 10.61
C LEU A 82 -7.69 9.95 11.87
N PRO A 83 -8.84 9.29 12.07
CA PRO A 83 -9.57 9.39 13.32
C PRO A 83 -8.65 8.92 14.47
N PRO A 84 -8.80 9.47 15.68
CA PRO A 84 -7.98 9.10 16.82
C PRO A 84 -8.02 7.59 17.01
N THR A 85 -6.89 6.94 16.79
CA THR A 85 -6.76 5.50 16.87
C THR A 85 -7.01 5.10 18.32
N ARG A 86 -8.07 4.34 18.57
CA ARG A 86 -8.26 3.73 19.90
C ARG A 86 -7.02 2.88 20.16
N PRO A 87 -6.27 3.11 21.26
CA PRO A 87 -5.03 2.38 21.48
C PRO A 87 -5.32 0.88 21.40
N ALA A 88 -4.55 0.19 20.58
CA ALA A 88 -4.67 -1.25 20.43
C ALA A 88 -4.53 -1.84 21.84
N ARG A 89 -5.65 -2.29 22.42
CA ARG A 89 -5.64 -2.92 23.73
C ARG A 89 -4.80 -4.16 23.55
N ARG A 90 -3.53 -4.09 23.98
CA ARG A 90 -2.57 -5.19 23.94
C ARG A 90 -3.22 -6.31 24.74
N ARG A 91 -3.93 -7.21 24.07
CA ARG A 91 -4.40 -8.45 24.70
C ARG A 91 -3.12 -9.16 25.06
N HIS A 92 -2.81 -9.16 26.36
CA HIS A 92 -1.76 -10.01 26.90
C HIS A 92 -2.13 -11.41 26.45
N ARG A 93 -1.45 -11.93 25.42
CA ARG A 93 -1.55 -13.34 25.06
C ARG A 93 -0.96 -14.06 26.27
N PRO A 94 -1.74 -14.80 27.07
CA PRO A 94 -1.14 -15.54 28.17
C PRO A 94 -0.14 -16.49 27.54
N ASN A 95 1.10 -16.43 28.04
CA ASN A 95 2.16 -17.33 27.61
C ASN A 95 1.77 -18.72 28.11
N THR A 96 1.12 -19.52 27.26
CA THR A 96 0.94 -20.95 27.54
C THR A 96 2.31 -21.59 27.43
N ARG A 97 3.09 -21.54 28.53
CA ARG A 97 4.22 -22.44 28.72
C ARG A 97 3.65 -23.87 28.61
N PRO A 98 4.19 -24.73 27.74
CA PRO A 98 3.85 -26.14 27.81
C PRO A 98 4.31 -26.66 29.18
N SER A 99 3.40 -27.33 29.92
CA SER A 99 3.75 -27.97 31.19
C SER A 99 4.93 -28.93 30.99
N PRO A 100 5.90 -28.99 31.92
CA PRO A 100 6.94 -30.00 31.85
C PRO A 100 6.28 -31.38 31.89
N ARG A 101 6.47 -32.20 30.86
CA ARG A 101 6.07 -33.61 30.90
C ARG A 101 6.93 -34.28 31.97
N LEU A 102 6.31 -34.82 33.00
CA LEU A 102 6.99 -35.68 33.98
C LEU A 102 7.55 -36.90 33.23
N PRO A 103 8.84 -37.28 33.42
CA PRO A 103 9.38 -38.48 32.82
C PRO A 103 8.66 -39.72 33.36
N LEU A 104 8.36 -40.65 32.46
CA LEU A 104 7.70 -41.92 32.75
C LEU A 104 8.51 -42.69 33.81
N ARG A 105 7.97 -42.82 35.02
CA ARG A 105 8.60 -43.56 36.12
C ARG A 105 8.60 -45.05 35.78
N ILE A 106 9.76 -45.58 35.45
CA ILE A 106 10.00 -47.03 35.31
C ILE A 106 9.78 -47.64 36.70
N GLN A 107 8.77 -48.49 36.84
CA GLN A 107 8.56 -49.27 38.06
C GLN A 107 9.54 -50.45 38.06
N THR A 108 10.44 -50.50 39.03
CA THR A 108 11.13 -51.74 39.39
C THR A 108 10.38 -52.40 40.55
N PRO A 109 10.15 -53.73 40.50
CA PRO A 109 9.40 -54.44 41.53
C PRO A 109 10.23 -54.61 42.79
N THR A 110 9.60 -54.41 43.95
CA THR A 110 10.20 -54.58 45.28
C THR A 110 10.06 -56.05 45.70
N PRO A 111 11.11 -56.72 46.23
CA PRO A 111 10.97 -58.07 46.77
C PRO A 111 10.33 -58.03 48.16
N PHE A 112 9.49 -59.02 48.44
CA PHE A 112 8.79 -59.22 49.71
C PHE A 112 9.75 -59.67 50.81
N LEU A 113 9.80 -58.93 51.91
CA LEU A 113 9.87 -59.42 53.30
C LEU A 113 9.26 -58.36 54.22
#